data_AF-A0A382P3H9-F1
#
_entry.id   AF-A0A382P3H9-F1
#
_cell.length_a   1.000
_cell.length_b   1.000
_cell.length_c   1.000
_cell.angle_alpha   90.00
_cell.angle_beta   90.00
_cell.angle_gamma   90.00
#
_symmetry.space_group_name_H-M   'P 1'
#
loop_
_entity.id
_entity.type
_entity.pdbx_description
1 polymer ?
#
loop_
_entity_poly.entity_id
_entity_poly.type
_entity_poly.pdbx_seq_one_letter_code
_entity_poly.pdbx_strand_id
1 'polypeptide(L)'
;MIKLVASSVVRGAQQGQSHGGVYLIDLENQMVKQTIDWNTSGIDWQGRGWDRGLRGIAFDGEQVFIAASDELFAYTPDFQLIESWRNPYLKHCHEIAVFDRTLYLTSTGFDCILGFDLDKHCFNWGMHIQAKSVKFKPVGFDPLADNGPLMLNKMHI
;
A
#
# COMPACT_ATOMS: atom_id res chain seq x y z
N MET A 1 -20.80 18.52 -1.28
CA MET A 1 -20.63 17.22 -0.61
C MET A 1 -19.16 17.02 -0.28
N ILE A 2 -18.79 17.17 0.99
CA ILE A 2 -17.41 16.89 1.46
C ILE A 2 -17.43 15.51 2.11
N LYS A 3 -16.67 14.57 1.53
CA LYS A 3 -16.48 13.23 2.07
C LYS A 3 -15.00 13.01 2.36
N LEU A 4 -14.70 12.53 3.55
CA LEU A 4 -13.34 12.11 3.92
C LEU A 4 -13.21 10.61 3.76
N VAL A 5 -12.06 10.17 3.29
CA VAL A 5 -11.67 8.75 3.30
C VAL A 5 -10.68 8.55 4.43
N ALA A 6 -10.91 7.55 5.26
CA ALA A 6 -10.00 7.16 6.32
C ALA A 6 -9.78 5.64 6.28
N SER A 7 -8.56 5.21 6.60
CA SER A 7 -8.26 3.80 6.84
C SER A 7 -7.92 3.57 8.31
N SER A 8 -8.27 2.38 8.81
CA SER A 8 -7.90 1.94 10.15
C SER A 8 -7.12 0.63 10.10
N VAL A 9 -6.30 0.40 11.13
CA VAL A 9 -5.64 -0.90 11.36
C VAL A 9 -5.82 -1.31 12.80
N VAL A 10 -6.31 -2.53 13.02
CA VAL A 10 -6.40 -3.15 14.35
C VAL A 10 -5.14 -3.95 14.60
N ARG A 11 -4.32 -3.50 15.57
CA ARG A 11 -3.11 -4.24 15.97
C ARG A 11 -3.50 -5.41 16.88
N GLY A 12 -2.89 -6.57 16.66
CA GLY A 12 -3.14 -7.78 17.45
C GLY A 12 -4.41 -8.55 17.08
N ALA A 13 -5.06 -8.20 15.96
CA ALA A 13 -6.15 -8.99 15.40
C ALA A 13 -5.66 -10.41 15.06
N GLN A 14 -6.49 -11.41 15.37
CA GLN A 14 -6.26 -12.80 15.02
C GLN A 14 -6.84 -13.11 13.63
N GLN A 15 -6.37 -14.20 13.02
CA GLN A 15 -6.92 -14.65 11.74
C GLN A 15 -8.45 -14.83 11.83
N GLY A 16 -9.18 -14.28 10.85
CA GLY A 16 -10.65 -14.27 10.84
C GLY A 16 -11.29 -13.16 11.68
N GLN A 17 -10.51 -12.25 12.28
CA GLN A 17 -11.00 -11.00 12.87
C GLN A 17 -10.81 -9.82 11.91
N SER A 18 -11.51 -8.71 12.15
CA SER A 18 -11.24 -7.48 11.39
C SER A 18 -9.87 -6.92 11.75
N HIS A 19 -9.07 -6.71 10.71
CA HIS A 19 -7.75 -6.09 10.83
C HIS A 19 -7.82 -4.58 10.54
N GLY A 20 -9.04 -4.03 10.44
CA GLY A 20 -9.30 -2.66 10.05
C GLY A 20 -10.12 -2.57 8.75
N GLY A 21 -10.28 -1.36 8.26
CA GLY A 21 -11.12 -1.10 7.09
C GLY A 21 -10.94 0.29 6.53
N VAL A 22 -11.73 0.56 5.49
CA VAL A 22 -11.82 1.87 4.86
C VAL A 22 -13.18 2.47 5.17
N TYR A 23 -13.19 3.74 5.54
CA TYR A 23 -14.35 4.46 6.00
C TYR A 23 -14.54 5.69 5.14
N LEU A 24 -15.79 5.86 4.70
CA LEU A 24 -16.28 7.09 4.10
C LEU A 24 -17.02 7.88 5.18
N ILE A 25 -16.52 9.09 5.47
CA ILE A 25 -17.08 10.00 6.46
C ILE A 25 -17.77 11.13 5.70
N ASP A 26 -19.09 11.14 5.74
CA ASP A 26 -19.94 12.17 5.16
C ASP A 26 -20.23 13.25 6.22
N LEU A 27 -19.57 14.40 6.10
CA LEU A 27 -19.68 15.49 7.06
C LEU A 27 -21.02 16.23 6.96
N GLU A 28 -21.68 16.15 5.81
CA GLU A 28 -22.93 16.86 5.52
C GLU A 28 -24.11 16.07 6.10
N ASN A 29 -24.14 14.76 5.86
CA ASN A 29 -25.18 13.87 6.36
C ASN A 29 -24.88 13.29 7.75
N GLN A 30 -23.71 13.62 8.33
CA GLN A 30 -23.22 13.06 9.60
C GLN A 30 -23.21 11.52 9.62
N MET A 31 -22.76 10.91 8.52
CA MET A 31 -22.71 9.46 8.37
C MET A 31 -21.28 8.94 8.28
N VAL A 32 -21.04 7.79 8.90
CA VAL A 32 -19.80 7.02 8.72
C VAL A 32 -20.19 5.66 8.14
N LYS A 33 -19.66 5.35 6.95
CA LYS A 33 -19.86 4.05 6.29
C LYS A 33 -18.51 3.35 6.16
N GLN A 34 -18.39 2.15 6.73
CA GLN A 34 -17.28 1.26 6.41
C GLN A 34 -17.52 0.66 5.03
N THR A 35 -16.74 1.08 4.04
CA THR A 35 -16.87 0.64 2.64
C THR A 35 -16.09 -0.63 2.36
N ILE A 36 -14.98 -0.84 3.08
CA ILE A 36 -14.17 -2.05 3.02
C ILE A 36 -13.93 -2.54 4.45
N ASP A 37 -14.22 -3.82 4.71
CA ASP A 37 -13.77 -4.52 5.91
C ASP A 37 -12.71 -5.55 5.50
N TRP A 38 -11.52 -5.45 6.10
CA TRP A 38 -10.39 -6.34 5.81
C TRP A 38 -10.64 -7.80 6.25
N ASN A 39 -11.83 -8.13 6.75
CA ASN A 39 -12.24 -9.47 7.15
C ASN A 39 -13.31 -10.13 6.28
N THR A 40 -14.05 -9.38 5.47
CA THR A 40 -15.18 -9.95 4.72
C THR A 40 -14.71 -10.79 3.54
N SER A 41 -14.74 -12.11 3.74
CA SER A 41 -14.91 -13.31 2.86
C SER A 41 -14.71 -13.29 1.32
N GLY A 42 -14.16 -12.24 0.70
CA GLY A 42 -13.80 -12.20 -0.73
C GLY A 42 -12.31 -11.97 -1.01
N ILE A 43 -11.50 -11.78 0.03
CA ILE A 43 -10.06 -11.52 -0.07
C ILE A 43 -9.33 -12.85 0.17
N ASP A 44 -8.55 -13.31 -0.81
CA ASP A 44 -7.75 -14.53 -0.68
C ASP A 44 -6.65 -14.33 0.38
N TRP A 45 -6.70 -15.18 1.41
CA TRP A 45 -5.81 -15.16 2.57
C TRP A 45 -4.52 -15.95 2.34
N GLN A 46 -4.39 -16.73 1.25
CA GLN A 46 -3.18 -17.50 0.99
C GLN A 46 -1.99 -16.57 0.69
N GLY A 47 -1.07 -16.47 1.66
CA GLY A 47 0.21 -15.76 1.52
C GLY A 47 0.32 -14.44 2.28
N ARG A 48 -0.79 -13.86 2.76
CA ARG A 48 -0.76 -12.61 3.53
C ARG A 48 -0.47 -12.87 5.00
N GLY A 49 0.78 -13.22 5.29
CA GLY A 49 1.22 -13.56 6.65
C GLY A 49 1.08 -12.38 7.60
N TRP A 50 0.17 -12.47 8.59
CA TRP A 50 0.12 -11.67 9.83
C TRP A 50 0.21 -10.14 9.73
N ASP A 51 0.29 -9.59 8.51
CA ASP A 51 0.78 -8.25 8.27
C ASP A 51 -0.38 -7.31 7.98
N ARG A 52 -0.61 -6.46 8.98
CA ARG A 52 -1.09 -5.07 8.94
C ARG A 52 -2.09 -4.73 7.81
N GLY A 53 -3.30 -4.34 8.22
CA GLY A 53 -4.37 -3.87 7.33
C GLY A 53 -4.03 -2.60 6.54
N LEU A 54 -5.03 -2.13 5.78
CA LEU A 54 -4.97 -0.98 4.86
C LEU A 54 -4.49 0.31 5.53
N ARG A 55 -3.51 1.01 4.95
CA ARG A 55 -2.95 2.25 5.53
C ARG A 55 -2.73 3.38 4.53
N GLY A 56 -1.94 3.13 3.49
CA GLY A 56 -1.65 4.15 2.51
C GLY A 56 -2.87 4.40 1.64
N ILE A 57 -3.28 5.66 1.47
CA ILE A 57 -4.37 6.07 0.57
C ILE A 57 -3.82 7.14 -0.36
N ALA A 58 -4.02 6.98 -1.65
CA ALA A 58 -3.74 8.00 -2.65
C ALA A 58 -4.86 8.08 -3.68
N PHE A 59 -4.98 9.23 -4.33
CA PHE A 59 -5.98 9.49 -5.35
C PHE A 59 -5.31 9.83 -6.68
N ASP A 60 -5.88 9.32 -7.76
CA ASP A 60 -5.52 9.72 -9.12
C ASP A 60 -6.78 9.79 -9.98
N GLY A 61 -7.27 11.01 -10.20
CA GLY A 61 -8.58 11.23 -10.83
C GLY A 61 -9.70 10.53 -10.07
N GLU A 62 -10.42 9.64 -10.76
CA GLU A 62 -11.53 8.84 -10.20
C GLU A 62 -11.06 7.49 -9.64
N GLN A 63 -9.75 7.27 -9.46
CA GLN A 63 -9.21 6.06 -8.85
C GLN A 63 -8.70 6.34 -7.43
N VAL A 64 -9.05 5.44 -6.51
CA VAL A 64 -8.58 5.44 -5.13
C VAL A 64 -7.62 4.27 -4.95
N PHE A 65 -6.35 4.58 -4.73
CA PHE A 65 -5.31 3.60 -4.47
C PHE A 65 -5.17 3.38 -2.97
N ILE A 66 -5.14 2.11 -2.56
CA ILE A 66 -4.95 1.75 -1.16
C ILE A 66 -3.87 0.68 -1.05
N ALA A 67 -2.88 0.91 -0.19
CA ALA A 67 -1.82 -0.07 0.07
C ALA A 67 -2.17 -0.98 1.26
N ALA A 68 -1.94 -2.27 1.06
CA ALA A 68 -1.73 -3.24 2.13
C ALA A 68 -0.24 -3.58 2.26
N SER A 69 0.10 -4.54 3.13
CA SER A 69 1.50 -4.93 3.39
C SER A 69 2.31 -5.22 2.11
N ASP A 70 1.77 -6.03 1.21
CA ASP A 70 2.47 -6.62 0.06
C ASP A 70 1.71 -6.44 -1.27
N GLU A 71 0.66 -5.62 -1.26
CA GLU A 71 -0.25 -5.47 -2.40
C GLU A 71 -0.83 -4.05 -2.46
N LEU A 72 -0.91 -3.52 -3.68
CA LEU A 72 -1.56 -2.26 -4.02
C LEU A 72 -2.92 -2.54 -4.65
N PHE A 73 -3.98 -1.90 -4.17
CA PHE A 73 -5.33 -2.02 -4.71
C PHE A 73 -5.76 -0.72 -5.36
N ALA A 74 -6.45 -0.79 -6.49
CA ALA A 74 -7.19 0.31 -7.08
C ALA A 74 -8.69 0.09 -6.91
N TYR A 75 -9.38 1.16 -6.51
CA TYR A 75 -10.82 1.18 -6.35
C TYR A 75 -11.45 2.34 -7.11
N THR A 76 -12.73 2.19 -7.45
CA THR A 76 -13.59 3.32 -7.84
C THR A 76 -13.85 4.23 -6.63
N PRO A 77 -14.41 5.44 -6.81
CA PRO A 77 -14.72 6.36 -5.70
C PRO A 77 -15.76 5.81 -4.71
N ASP A 78 -16.57 4.84 -5.14
CA ASP A 78 -17.53 4.10 -4.31
C ASP A 78 -16.95 2.79 -3.74
N PHE A 79 -15.63 2.61 -3.83
CA PHE A 79 -14.86 1.49 -3.28
C PHE A 79 -15.20 0.12 -3.88
N GLN A 80 -15.55 0.07 -5.16
CA GLN A 80 -15.55 -1.18 -5.92
C GLN A 80 -14.14 -1.50 -6.39
N LEU A 81 -13.68 -2.73 -6.20
CA LEU A 81 -12.34 -3.16 -6.60
C LEU A 81 -12.24 -3.11 -8.13
N ILE A 82 -11.21 -2.42 -8.64
CA ILE A 82 -10.87 -2.38 -10.06
C ILE A 82 -9.83 -3.47 -10.34
N GLU A 83 -8.68 -3.38 -9.69
CA GLU A 83 -7.54 -4.28 -9.90
C GLU A 83 -6.59 -4.22 -8.69
N SER A 84 -5.63 -5.16 -8.61
CA SER A 84 -4.56 -5.14 -7.61
C SER A 84 -3.23 -5.65 -8.16
N TRP A 85 -2.14 -5.17 -7.58
CA TRP A 85 -0.78 -5.49 -7.99
C TRP A 85 0.10 -5.86 -6.81
N ARG A 86 0.87 -6.94 -6.98
CA ARG A 86 1.91 -7.38 -6.06
C ARG A 86 3.28 -7.12 -6.64
N ASN A 87 4.29 -7.02 -5.78
CA ASN A 87 5.68 -7.00 -6.19
C ASN A 87 6.54 -7.79 -5.17
N PRO A 88 7.53 -8.58 -5.60
CA PRO A 88 8.41 -9.32 -4.69
C PRO A 88 9.14 -8.44 -3.67
N TYR A 89 9.34 -7.17 -4.00
CA TYR A 89 10.00 -6.16 -3.17
C TYR A 89 9.01 -5.25 -2.43
N LEU A 90 7.70 -5.55 -2.45
CA LEU A 90 6.68 -4.85 -1.67
C LEU A 90 6.31 -5.70 -0.45
N LYS A 91 6.70 -5.23 0.73
CA LYS A 91 6.40 -5.85 2.01
C LYS A 91 6.38 -4.84 3.14
N HIS A 92 5.43 -5.01 4.06
CA HIS A 92 5.18 -4.11 5.18
C HIS A 92 4.91 -2.66 4.73
N CYS A 93 4.26 -2.44 3.58
CA CYS A 93 3.95 -1.11 3.09
C CYS A 93 2.95 -0.37 3.97
N HIS A 94 3.23 0.91 4.23
CA HIS A 94 2.42 1.77 5.11
C HIS A 94 2.10 3.14 4.52
N GLU A 95 2.95 3.66 3.64
CA GLU A 95 2.83 5.00 3.09
C GLU A 95 2.88 4.94 1.57
N ILE A 96 2.00 5.70 0.93
CA ILE A 96 1.99 5.85 -0.52
C ILE A 96 1.74 7.31 -0.90
N ALA A 97 2.38 7.79 -1.97
CA ALA A 97 2.20 9.16 -2.44
C ALA A 97 2.33 9.24 -3.96
N VAL A 98 1.45 10.02 -4.58
CA VAL A 98 1.53 10.29 -6.02
C VAL A 98 2.41 11.52 -6.26
N PHE A 99 3.35 11.40 -7.19
CA PHE A 99 4.14 12.50 -7.72
C PHE A 99 4.48 12.24 -9.19
N ASP A 100 4.27 13.22 -10.07
CA ASP A 100 4.55 13.15 -11.51
C ASP A 100 4.14 11.82 -12.18
N ARG A 101 2.84 11.48 -12.13
CA ARG A 101 2.25 10.23 -12.68
C ARG A 101 2.82 8.92 -12.11
N THR A 102 3.60 9.00 -11.03
CA THR A 102 4.13 7.83 -10.33
C THR A 102 3.52 7.75 -8.94
N LEU A 103 2.94 6.61 -8.61
CA LEU A 103 2.59 6.28 -7.24
C LEU A 103 3.79 5.63 -6.57
N TYR A 104 4.35 6.29 -5.55
CA TYR A 104 5.45 5.77 -4.75
C TYR A 104 4.91 5.01 -3.55
N LEU A 105 5.51 3.87 -3.23
CA LEU A 105 5.16 3.02 -2.10
C LEU A 105 6.41 2.72 -1.28
N THR A 106 6.34 2.89 0.04
CA THR A 106 7.43 2.46 0.93
C THR A 106 7.32 0.98 1.23
N SER A 107 8.45 0.26 1.21
CA SER A 107 8.53 -1.12 1.64
C SER A 107 9.55 -1.28 2.76
N THR A 108 9.04 -1.27 3.98
CA THR A 108 9.82 -1.43 5.21
C THR A 108 10.45 -2.82 5.31
N GLY A 109 9.85 -3.84 4.69
CA GLY A 109 10.44 -5.19 4.65
C GLY A 109 11.74 -5.28 3.84
N PHE A 110 12.01 -4.29 2.98
CA PHE A 110 13.14 -4.25 2.06
C PHE A 110 13.98 -2.97 2.18
N ASP A 111 13.63 -2.04 3.07
CA ASP A 111 14.18 -0.68 3.16
C ASP A 111 14.26 0.00 1.78
N CYS A 112 13.17 -0.10 1.01
CA CYS A 112 13.11 0.40 -0.35
C CYS A 112 11.84 1.20 -0.63
N ILE A 113 11.86 1.92 -1.75
CA ILE A 113 10.72 2.63 -2.33
C ILE A 113 10.49 2.05 -3.72
N LEU A 114 9.25 1.74 -4.03
CA LEU A 114 8.80 1.30 -5.34
C LEU A 114 8.02 2.41 -6.04
N GLY A 115 8.21 2.53 -7.35
CA GLY A 115 7.44 3.40 -8.23
C GLY A 115 6.49 2.57 -9.09
N PHE A 116 5.21 2.87 -9.00
CA PHE A 116 4.14 2.33 -9.80
C PHE A 116 3.69 3.38 -10.83
N ASP A 117 3.79 3.02 -12.11
CA ASP A 117 3.39 3.84 -13.24
C ASP A 117 1.86 3.89 -13.33
N LEU A 118 1.26 5.05 -13.08
CA LEU A 118 -0.19 5.21 -13.08
C LEU A 118 -0.79 5.19 -14.49
N ASP A 119 0.01 5.34 -15.55
CA ASP A 119 -0.47 5.30 -16.92
C ASP A 119 -0.36 3.89 -17.52
N LYS A 120 0.65 3.12 -17.11
CA LYS A 120 0.89 1.74 -17.58
C LYS A 120 0.41 0.66 -16.61
N HIS A 121 0.05 1.04 -15.39
CA HIS A 121 -0.34 0.14 -14.31
C HIS A 121 0.71 -0.95 -14.02
N CYS A 122 1.98 -0.55 -13.89
CA CYS A 122 3.06 -1.48 -13.58
C CYS A 122 4.13 -0.86 -12.67
N PHE A 123 4.79 -1.72 -11.89
CA PHE A 123 6.02 -1.33 -11.20
C PHE A 123 7.15 -1.21 -12.23
N ASN A 124 7.74 -0.02 -12.35
CA ASN A 124 8.76 0.26 -13.37
C ASN A 124 10.06 0.86 -12.78
N TRP A 125 10.07 1.14 -11.48
CA TRP A 125 11.20 1.74 -10.79
C TRP A 125 11.26 1.29 -9.34
N GLY A 126 12.48 1.11 -8.82
CA GLY A 126 12.71 0.86 -7.41
C GLY A 126 14.01 1.51 -6.96
N MET A 127 14.07 1.90 -5.68
CA MET A 127 15.30 2.38 -5.05
C MET A 127 15.39 1.87 -3.62
N HIS A 128 16.54 1.35 -3.24
CA HIS A 128 16.82 1.00 -1.85
C HIS A 128 17.99 1.82 -1.30
N ILE A 129 18.04 1.94 0.03
CA ILE A 129 19.11 2.68 0.69
C ILE A 129 20.19 1.71 1.18
N GLN A 130 21.42 1.89 0.71
CA GLN A 130 22.59 1.19 1.25
C GLN A 130 23.29 2.07 2.28
N ALA A 131 23.22 1.67 3.54
CA ALA A 131 23.97 2.31 4.62
C ALA A 131 25.46 1.88 4.58
N LYS A 132 26.37 2.85 4.67
CA LYS A 132 27.81 2.66 4.88
C LYS A 132 28.27 3.57 6.02
N SER A 133 28.29 3.03 7.25
CA SER A 133 28.57 3.80 8.47
C SER A 133 27.62 5.02 8.57
N VAL A 134 28.14 6.24 8.71
CA VAL A 134 27.35 7.48 8.78
C VAL A 134 26.87 8.01 7.42
N LYS A 135 27.17 7.32 6.31
CA LYS A 135 26.76 7.73 4.96
C LYS A 135 25.72 6.75 4.42
N PHE A 136 24.87 7.23 3.53
CA PHE A 136 23.95 6.39 2.77
C PHE A 136 24.15 6.61 1.27
N LYS A 137 23.80 5.60 0.48
CA LYS A 137 23.77 5.68 -0.99
C LYS A 137 22.43 5.15 -1.50
N PRO A 138 21.68 5.92 -2.29
CA PRO A 138 20.54 5.38 -3.02
C PRO A 138 21.03 4.47 -4.15
N VAL A 139 20.41 3.31 -4.29
CA VAL A 139 20.70 2.35 -5.37
C VAL A 139 19.38 1.99 -6.05
N GLY A 140 19.27 2.41 -7.31
CA GLY A 140 18.14 2.06 -8.16
C GLY A 140 18.19 0.58 -8.58
N PHE A 141 17.03 -0.03 -8.75
CA PHE A 141 16.88 -1.38 -9.27
C PHE A 141 15.61 -1.49 -10.13
N ASP A 142 15.56 -2.52 -10.97
CA ASP A 142 14.37 -2.86 -11.74
C ASP A 142 13.47 -3.75 -10.87
N PRO A 143 12.25 -3.31 -10.49
CA PRO A 143 11.37 -4.06 -9.62
C PRO A 143 10.76 -5.30 -10.29
N LEU A 144 11.01 -5.53 -11.58
CA LEU A 144 10.60 -6.72 -12.33
C LEU A 144 11.75 -7.73 -12.51
N ALA A 145 12.97 -7.38 -12.12
CA ALA A 145 14.13 -8.25 -12.18
C ALA A 145 14.45 -8.86 -10.81
N ASP A 146 15.16 -9.99 -10.80
CA ASP A 146 15.53 -10.71 -9.57
C ASP A 146 16.75 -10.11 -8.83
N ASN A 147 17.16 -8.88 -9.17
CA ASN A 147 18.38 -8.24 -8.66
C ASN A 147 18.12 -7.11 -7.63
N GLY A 148 16.90 -7.00 -7.11
CA GLY A 148 16.52 -6.04 -6.10
C GLY A 148 17.15 -6.30 -4.71
N PRO A 149 16.80 -5.49 -3.70
CA PRO A 149 17.39 -5.58 -2.37
C PRO A 149 17.06 -6.91 -1.67
N LEU A 150 17.96 -7.33 -0.78
CA LEU A 150 17.67 -8.39 0.18
C LEU A 150 16.58 -7.92 1.14
N MET A 151 15.73 -8.85 1.60
CA MET A 151 14.74 -8.58 2.64
C MET A 151 15.45 -8.20 3.95
N LEU A 152 15.49 -6.90 4.24
CA LEU A 152 16.16 -6.28 5.37
C LEU A 152 15.34 -5.08 5.83
N ASN A 153 15.21 -4.93 7.15
CA ASN A 153 14.48 -3.86 7.79
C ASN A 153 15.37 -3.24 8.88
N LYS A 154 16.31 -2.39 8.46
CA LYS A 154 17.25 -1.67 9.32
C LYS A 154 16.88 -0.20 9.43
N MET A 155 16.41 0.39 8.33
CA MET A 155 16.10 1.81 8.26
C MET A 155 14.64 2.10 8.60
N HIS A 156 13.76 1.11 8.49
CA HIS A 156 12.33 1.24 8.73
C HIS A 156 11.65 2.27 7.81
N ILE A 157 12.03 2.26 6.52
CA ILE A 157 11.48 3.14 5.49
C ILE A 157 10.05 2.75 5.11
#